data_AF-A0A210QCB6-F1
#
_entry.id   AF-A0A210QCB6-F1
#
_cell.length_a   1.000
_cell.length_b   1.000
_cell.length_c   1.000
_cell.angle_alpha   90.00
_cell.angle_beta   90.00
_cell.angle_gamma   90.00
#
_symmetry.space_group_name_H-M   'P 1'
#
loop_
_entity.id
_entity.type
_entity.pdbx_description
1 polymer ?
#
loop_
_entity_poly.entity_id
_entity_poly.type
_entity_poly.pdbx_seq_one_letter_code
_entity_poly.pdbx_strand_id
1 'polypeptide(L)'
;MEALNFKLSKSHKKVLKQVNKFLIQGIRKGETVKSSRGKPDREVRGTRGTIKDSRSESTPDPASKLHPRPGQGADPTKPAMRKAKDIRLERKKLRELRKLRSMAEDESTSSKGSTGSLERERSTMSTTSNCSTKTFAEFISEPDKAEKCAHKLEVRLIIPSLQDEEFRKSERESAEVFKQYRMGIHKDQPHECDRDHWLKLLVHSPLKTVTKNGGPPMGYGSLHQHYILDGRIIAVGVLDILPQSLSAVYLYYLPEYRFLSIGTYTALREIAFIQELNKKAPDFMYYYLGYYVHSCPKLTYKSRYSPSFLLCPETYTWIPIADCLPKLIVSEYSRLADEEVEDSDVLQEIGSIPVLFCGQTMTYGFYKTLNAKALSDIDVKRYALLVGRKCAMRLLLLTKIHRYRRI
;
A
#
# COMPACT_ATOMS: atom_id res chain seq x y z
N MET A 1 -5.16 -3.76 -10.05
CA MET A 1 -6.42 -3.40 -9.38
C MET A 1 -7.11 -2.35 -10.22
N GLU A 2 -8.43 -2.42 -10.41
CA GLU A 2 -9.17 -1.39 -11.15
C GLU A 2 -9.55 -0.25 -10.21
N ALA A 3 -8.93 0.91 -10.40
CA ALA A 3 -9.07 2.05 -9.49
C ALA A 3 -10.45 2.72 -9.59
N LEU A 4 -11.07 2.70 -10.77
CA LEU A 4 -12.37 3.35 -11.01
C LEU A 4 -13.50 2.66 -10.23
N ASN A 5 -13.42 1.34 -10.09
CA ASN A 5 -14.39 0.52 -9.36
C ASN A 5 -14.04 0.31 -7.89
N PHE A 6 -13.08 1.08 -7.36
CA PHE A 6 -12.59 0.91 -6.00
C PHE A 6 -13.69 1.08 -4.95
N LYS A 7 -13.79 0.11 -4.03
CA LYS A 7 -14.73 0.14 -2.90
C LYS A 7 -14.01 0.32 -1.57
N LEU A 8 -14.42 1.35 -0.81
CA LEU A 8 -13.90 1.59 0.54
C LEU A 8 -14.33 0.50 1.52
N SER A 9 -13.35 -0.25 2.03
CA SER A 9 -13.54 -1.17 3.16
C SER A 9 -13.70 -0.41 4.49
N LYS A 10 -14.18 -1.11 5.53
CA LYS A 10 -14.26 -0.56 6.90
C LYS A 10 -12.88 -0.12 7.42
N SER A 11 -11.81 -0.85 7.09
CA SER A 11 -10.44 -0.47 7.46
C SER A 11 -9.97 0.77 6.72
N HIS A 12 -10.28 0.93 5.43
CA HIS A 12 -9.93 2.15 4.67
C HIS A 12 -10.61 3.38 5.27
N LYS A 13 -11.92 3.29 5.55
CA LYS A 13 -12.67 4.37 6.21
C LYS A 13 -12.09 4.74 7.57
N LYS A 14 -11.59 3.76 8.33
CA LYS A 14 -10.95 4.00 9.63
C LYS A 14 -9.65 4.80 9.49
N VAL A 15 -8.81 4.46 8.51
CA VAL A 15 -7.56 5.18 8.22
C VAL A 15 -7.87 6.62 7.79
N LEU A 16 -8.79 6.81 6.85
CA LEU A 16 -9.20 8.16 6.39
C LEU A 16 -9.71 9.02 7.53
N LYS A 17 -10.63 8.50 8.35
CA LYS A 17 -11.13 9.22 9.54
C LYS A 17 -10.02 9.55 10.54
N GLN A 18 -9.05 8.66 10.70
CA GLN A 18 -7.93 8.89 11.60
C GLN A 18 -7.02 10.01 11.10
N VAL A 19 -6.71 10.03 9.81
CA VAL A 19 -5.91 11.12 9.20
C VAL A 19 -6.69 12.43 9.24
N ASN A 20 -7.96 12.45 8.86
CA ASN A 20 -8.79 13.66 8.89
C ASN A 20 -8.90 14.21 10.32
N LYS A 21 -9.09 13.35 11.33
CA LYS A 21 -9.10 13.77 12.73
C LYS A 21 -7.78 14.41 13.15
N PHE A 22 -6.66 13.83 12.73
CA PHE A 22 -5.34 14.38 13.01
C PHE A 22 -5.16 15.74 12.31
N LEU A 23 -5.46 15.85 11.02
CA LEU A 23 -5.30 17.12 10.28
C LEU A 23 -6.20 18.24 10.81
N ILE A 24 -7.46 17.92 11.13
CA ILE A 24 -8.42 18.93 11.59
C ILE A 24 -8.21 19.29 13.07
N GLN A 25 -7.97 18.30 13.93
CA GLN A 25 -8.00 18.47 15.39
C GLN A 25 -6.64 18.31 16.09
N GLY A 26 -5.59 17.87 15.38
CA GLY A 26 -4.25 17.62 15.94
C GLY A 26 -4.14 16.36 16.81
N ILE A 27 -5.22 15.57 16.93
CA ILE A 27 -5.28 14.47 17.91
C ILE A 27 -4.50 13.25 17.44
N ARG A 28 -3.47 12.86 18.20
CA ARG A 28 -2.76 11.60 18.02
C ARG A 28 -3.51 10.45 18.69
N LYS A 29 -3.42 9.26 18.09
CA LYS A 29 -4.09 8.06 18.64
C LYS A 29 -3.44 7.66 19.97
N GLY A 30 -4.12 7.94 21.08
CA GLY A 30 -3.63 7.66 22.44
C GLY A 30 -3.71 8.87 23.37
N GLU A 31 -3.87 10.08 22.83
CA GLU A 31 -4.06 11.29 23.62
C GLU A 31 -5.55 11.53 23.87
N THR A 32 -6.02 11.21 25.06
CA THR A 32 -7.26 11.80 25.59
C THR A 32 -6.95 13.22 26.02
N VAL A 33 -7.57 14.21 25.39
CA VAL A 33 -7.51 15.61 25.79
C VAL A 33 -8.07 15.72 27.22
N LYS A 34 -7.20 15.88 28.22
CA LYS A 34 -7.61 16.44 29.50
C LYS A 34 -7.88 17.92 29.24
N SER A 35 -9.15 18.30 29.28
CA SER A 35 -9.54 19.71 29.35
C SER A 35 -9.05 20.26 30.70
N SER A 36 -7.88 20.91 30.71
CA SER A 36 -7.49 21.78 31.81
C SER A 36 -7.90 23.19 31.44
N ARG A 37 -9.08 23.61 31.93
CA ARG A 37 -9.41 25.03 32.10
C ARG A 37 -8.32 25.68 32.95
N GLY A 38 -7.68 26.69 32.40
CA GLY A 38 -6.62 27.43 33.08
C GLY A 38 -7.11 28.20 34.30
N LYS A 39 -6.18 28.42 35.24
CA LYS A 39 -6.10 29.61 36.10
C LYS A 39 -4.62 29.88 36.43
N PRO A 40 -4.27 31.15 36.72
CA PRO A 40 -3.02 31.78 36.30
C PRO A 40 -1.89 31.70 37.33
N ASP A 41 -0.71 32.09 36.84
CA ASP A 41 0.59 32.19 37.50
C ASP A 41 0.58 32.86 38.88
N ARG A 42 1.44 32.33 39.75
CA ARG A 42 2.02 33.07 40.88
C ARG A 42 3.51 32.74 40.98
N GLU A 43 4.32 33.78 40.78
CA GLU A 43 5.74 33.84 41.11
C GLU A 43 6.00 33.51 42.59
N VAL A 44 7.05 32.75 42.88
CA VAL A 44 7.85 32.93 44.10
C VAL A 44 9.33 32.66 43.79
N ARG A 45 10.15 33.58 44.32
CA ARG A 45 11.59 33.81 44.17
C ARG A 45 12.39 33.06 45.25
N GLY A 46 13.63 32.65 44.92
CA GLY A 46 14.73 32.29 45.84
C GLY A 46 14.65 30.88 46.42
N THR A 47 15.72 30.07 46.51
CA THR A 47 17.05 30.43 47.05
C THR A 47 18.11 29.41 46.63
N ARG A 48 19.34 29.91 46.57
CA ARG A 48 20.63 29.31 46.22
C ARG A 48 21.06 28.21 47.20
N GLY A 49 21.66 27.13 46.68
CA GLY A 49 22.36 26.11 47.47
C GLY A 49 23.31 25.29 46.59
N THR A 50 24.59 25.59 46.67
CA THR A 50 25.71 24.90 46.01
C THR A 50 26.22 23.73 46.86
N ILE A 51 26.72 22.63 46.25
CA ILE A 51 28.07 22.03 46.42
C ILE A 51 28.13 20.51 46.11
N LYS A 52 29.13 20.17 45.24
CA LYS A 52 29.98 18.96 45.08
C LYS A 52 29.54 17.68 44.35
N ASP A 53 30.15 17.54 43.16
CA ASP A 53 30.97 16.44 42.62
C ASP A 53 31.11 15.10 43.38
N SER A 54 31.01 13.99 42.62
CA SER A 54 32.16 13.10 42.31
C SER A 54 31.80 11.97 41.34
N ARG A 55 32.74 11.69 40.42
CA ARG A 55 32.79 10.55 39.48
C ARG A 55 33.25 9.27 40.18
N SER A 56 32.80 8.10 39.71
CA SER A 56 33.69 6.95 39.40
C SER A 56 32.99 5.86 38.58
N GLU A 57 33.71 5.39 37.55
CA GLU A 57 33.46 4.17 36.79
C GLU A 57 33.93 2.92 37.55
N SER A 58 33.26 1.78 37.34
CA SER A 58 33.93 0.48 37.07
C SER A 58 32.91 -0.64 36.82
N THR A 59 33.22 -1.45 35.80
CA THR A 59 32.76 -2.84 35.55
C THR A 59 34.01 -3.73 35.63
N PRO A 60 33.97 -5.07 35.87
CA PRO A 60 33.33 -6.07 34.99
C PRO A 60 32.65 -7.32 35.66
N ASP A 61 31.74 -7.94 34.88
CA ASP A 61 31.15 -9.31 34.75
C ASP A 61 31.53 -10.52 35.68
N PRO A 62 30.85 -11.72 35.65
CA PRO A 62 29.69 -12.17 34.84
C PRO A 62 28.58 -13.03 35.55
N ALA A 63 27.44 -13.18 34.85
CA ALA A 63 26.47 -14.31 34.82
C ALA A 63 25.91 -14.97 36.11
N SER A 64 24.61 -14.78 36.39
CA SER A 64 23.74 -15.84 36.91
C SER A 64 22.27 -15.68 36.46
N LYS A 65 21.67 -16.77 35.99
CA LYS A 65 20.27 -16.88 35.55
C LYS A 65 19.36 -16.98 36.77
N LEU A 66 18.39 -16.07 36.92
CA LEU A 66 17.32 -16.17 37.93
C LEU A 66 15.98 -16.54 37.28
N HIS A 67 15.47 -17.72 37.63
CA HIS A 67 14.08 -18.13 37.38
C HIS A 67 13.12 -17.41 38.35
N PRO A 68 11.91 -16.98 37.92
CA PRO A 68 10.89 -16.47 38.85
C PRO A 68 10.24 -17.59 39.67
N ARG A 69 10.01 -17.31 40.97
CA ARG A 69 9.31 -18.19 41.91
C ARG A 69 7.79 -18.26 41.61
N PRO A 70 7.09 -19.38 41.88
CA PRO A 70 5.66 -19.51 41.62
C PRO A 70 4.84 -18.63 42.56
N GLY A 71 4.02 -17.72 42.00
CA GLY A 71 3.03 -16.95 42.74
C GLY A 71 1.76 -17.75 43.00
N GLN A 72 1.10 -17.47 44.12
CA GLN A 72 -0.19 -18.04 44.54
C GLN A 72 -1.22 -17.94 43.41
N GLY A 73 -1.95 -19.04 43.19
CA GLY A 73 -2.93 -19.21 42.11
C GLY A 73 -4.07 -18.20 42.13
N ALA A 74 -4.89 -18.25 41.08
CA ALA A 74 -5.97 -17.30 40.84
C ALA A 74 -6.91 -17.13 42.05
N ASP A 75 -7.13 -15.88 42.44
CA ASP A 75 -8.10 -15.43 43.43
C ASP A 75 -9.49 -16.07 43.22
N PRO A 76 -9.99 -16.91 44.16
CA PRO A 76 -11.23 -17.66 44.01
C PRO A 76 -12.49 -16.77 44.05
N THR A 77 -12.36 -15.48 44.34
CA THR A 77 -13.47 -14.51 44.28
C THR A 77 -13.62 -13.83 42.92
N LYS A 78 -12.66 -14.04 41.99
CA LYS A 78 -12.76 -13.52 40.62
C LYS A 78 -13.46 -14.52 39.69
N PRO A 79 -14.45 -14.08 38.90
CA PRO A 79 -15.08 -14.94 37.90
C PRO A 79 -14.03 -15.43 36.89
N ALA A 80 -14.11 -16.71 36.52
CA ALA A 80 -13.17 -17.34 35.60
C ALA A 80 -13.01 -16.52 34.31
N MET A 81 -11.76 -16.28 33.90
CA MET A 81 -11.43 -15.42 32.76
C MET A 81 -11.87 -16.09 31.45
N ARG A 82 -13.07 -15.76 30.96
CA ARG A 82 -13.59 -16.26 29.68
C ARG A 82 -12.83 -15.60 28.52
N LYS A 83 -12.47 -16.38 27.50
CA LYS A 83 -11.78 -15.85 26.31
C LYS A 83 -12.66 -14.80 25.62
N ALA A 84 -12.05 -13.73 25.12
CA ALA A 84 -12.78 -12.61 24.49
C ALA A 84 -13.61 -13.00 23.26
N LYS A 85 -13.41 -14.19 22.69
CA LYS A 85 -14.22 -14.75 21.60
C LYS A 85 -15.58 -15.24 22.09
N ASP A 86 -15.62 -15.86 23.27
CA ASP A 86 -16.83 -16.48 23.83
C ASP A 86 -17.81 -15.40 24.31
N ILE A 87 -17.29 -14.35 24.93
CA ILE A 87 -18.06 -13.15 25.33
C ILE A 87 -18.69 -12.47 24.10
N ARG A 88 -18.01 -12.45 22.95
CA ARG A 88 -18.54 -11.87 21.71
C ARG A 88 -19.64 -12.74 21.09
N LEU A 89 -19.48 -14.06 21.11
CA LEU A 89 -20.48 -15.00 20.60
C LEU A 89 -21.75 -14.96 21.45
N GLU A 90 -21.62 -14.91 22.78
CA GLU A 90 -22.74 -14.81 23.72
C GLU A 90 -23.50 -13.48 23.56
N ARG A 91 -22.78 -12.36 23.39
CA ARG A 91 -23.40 -11.06 23.07
C ARG A 91 -24.13 -11.07 21.73
N LYS A 92 -23.68 -11.84 20.74
CA LYS A 92 -24.39 -12.00 19.46
C LYS A 92 -25.69 -12.79 19.66
N LYS A 93 -25.63 -13.92 20.36
CA LYS A 93 -26.82 -14.73 20.70
C LYS A 93 -27.86 -13.93 21.51
N LEU A 94 -27.42 -13.14 22.49
CA LEU A 94 -28.32 -12.31 23.30
C LEU A 94 -29.05 -11.22 22.48
N ARG A 95 -28.38 -10.66 21.47
CA ARG A 95 -28.99 -9.67 20.56
C ARG A 95 -30.01 -10.30 19.63
N GLU A 96 -29.76 -11.52 19.18
CA GLU A 96 -30.68 -12.32 18.36
C GLU A 96 -31.93 -12.70 19.17
N LEU A 97 -31.75 -13.19 20.40
CA LEU A 97 -32.85 -13.50 21.31
C LEU A 97 -33.70 -12.27 21.66
N ARG A 98 -33.08 -11.09 21.85
CA ARG A 98 -33.83 -9.85 22.06
C ARG A 98 -34.64 -9.41 20.84
N LYS A 99 -34.11 -9.61 19.63
CA LYS A 99 -34.84 -9.36 18.38
C LYS A 99 -36.02 -10.31 18.21
N LEU A 100 -35.82 -11.59 18.47
CA LEU A 100 -36.89 -12.59 18.41
C LEU A 100 -37.98 -12.30 19.45
N ARG A 101 -37.58 -11.87 20.66
CA ARG A 101 -38.52 -11.47 21.71
C ARG A 101 -39.32 -10.21 21.38
N SER A 102 -38.69 -9.18 20.79
CA SER A 102 -39.43 -7.98 20.36
C SER A 102 -40.41 -8.29 19.23
N MET A 103 -40.06 -9.20 18.31
CA MET A 103 -40.95 -9.63 17.24
C MET A 103 -42.14 -10.48 17.75
N ALA A 104 -41.94 -11.24 18.82
CA ALA A 104 -43.02 -12.01 19.46
C ALA A 104 -43.94 -11.15 20.34
N GLU A 105 -43.42 -10.07 20.92
CA GLU A 105 -44.22 -9.12 21.73
C GLU A 105 -45.15 -8.27 20.83
N ASP A 106 -44.70 -7.91 19.61
CA ASP A 106 -45.50 -7.16 18.62
C ASP A 106 -46.65 -7.98 17.97
N GLU A 107 -46.60 -9.32 17.99
CA GLU A 107 -47.70 -10.17 17.49
C GLU A 107 -48.81 -10.41 18.54
N SER A 108 -48.57 -10.10 19.82
CA SER A 108 -49.50 -10.41 20.92
C SER A 108 -50.52 -9.30 21.23
N THR A 109 -50.44 -8.14 20.57
CA THR A 109 -51.33 -6.99 20.78
C THR A 109 -51.91 -6.45 19.48
N SER A 110 -52.60 -7.32 18.72
CA SER A 110 -53.48 -6.89 17.63
C SER A 110 -54.79 -7.66 17.65
N SER A 111 -55.75 -7.18 18.45
CA SER A 111 -57.16 -7.36 18.11
C SER A 111 -57.99 -6.17 18.59
N LYS A 112 -58.75 -5.61 17.64
CA LYS A 112 -59.85 -4.62 17.73
C LYS A 112 -59.51 -3.14 17.64
N GLY A 113 -59.93 -2.56 16.50
CA GLY A 113 -60.82 -1.39 16.53
C GLY A 113 -60.23 -0.08 15.98
N SER A 114 -60.40 0.14 14.68
CA SER A 114 -60.31 1.44 14.01
C SER A 114 -61.41 2.40 14.48
N THR A 115 -61.07 3.67 14.72
CA THR A 115 -61.61 4.88 14.02
C THR A 115 -61.22 6.14 14.79
N GLY A 116 -60.72 7.14 14.08
CA GLY A 116 -60.84 8.54 14.50
C GLY A 116 -59.54 9.29 14.76
N SER A 117 -59.19 10.12 13.79
CA SER A 117 -58.67 11.49 13.96
C SER A 117 -57.28 11.74 13.38
N LEU A 118 -57.34 12.47 12.28
CA LEU A 118 -56.36 13.45 11.81
C LEU A 118 -55.75 14.25 12.98
N GLU A 119 -54.52 14.70 12.75
CA GLU A 119 -53.74 15.64 13.58
C GLU A 119 -52.98 15.05 14.78
N ARG A 120 -51.95 14.24 14.52
CA ARG A 120 -50.74 14.20 15.37
C ARG A 120 -49.50 13.60 14.69
N GLU A 121 -49.24 14.00 13.46
CA GLU A 121 -47.94 13.73 12.78
C GLU A 121 -47.22 15.05 12.48
N ARG A 122 -46.84 15.80 13.52
CA ARG A 122 -45.93 16.94 13.34
C ARG A 122 -45.03 17.27 14.53
N SER A 123 -44.65 16.27 15.33
CA SER A 123 -43.76 16.53 16.47
C SER A 123 -43.05 15.30 17.03
N THR A 124 -42.58 14.36 16.19
CA THR A 124 -41.59 13.33 16.59
C THR A 124 -40.73 12.84 15.42
N MET A 125 -40.42 13.69 14.43
CA MET A 125 -39.46 13.39 13.35
C MET A 125 -38.23 14.29 13.37
N SER A 126 -37.61 14.49 14.53
CA SER A 126 -36.29 15.11 14.62
C SER A 126 -35.33 14.31 15.51
N THR A 127 -34.93 13.12 15.05
CA THR A 127 -33.58 12.55 15.27
C THR A 127 -33.48 11.19 14.57
N THR A 128 -33.55 11.21 13.24
CA THR A 128 -32.91 10.16 12.46
C THR A 128 -32.22 10.88 11.32
N SER A 129 -30.98 11.29 11.59
CA SER A 129 -30.16 11.91 10.57
C SER A 129 -30.05 10.96 9.38
N ASN A 130 -30.44 11.47 8.21
CA ASN A 130 -30.10 10.89 6.92
C ASN A 130 -28.62 10.51 6.93
N CYS A 131 -28.31 9.22 7.05
CA CYS A 131 -26.94 8.73 6.98
C CYS A 131 -26.57 8.61 5.50
N SER A 132 -26.37 9.75 4.83
CA SER A 132 -25.68 9.73 3.54
C SER A 132 -24.26 9.22 3.81
N THR A 133 -23.95 8.03 3.28
CA THR A 133 -22.61 7.47 3.42
C THR A 133 -21.65 8.33 2.62
N LYS A 134 -20.78 9.07 3.33
CA LYS A 134 -19.71 9.88 2.72
C LYS A 134 -19.00 9.13 1.58
N THR A 135 -18.86 9.79 0.44
CA THR A 135 -18.16 9.24 -0.73
C THR A 135 -16.65 9.18 -0.52
N PHE A 136 -15.93 8.44 -1.36
CA PHE A 136 -14.46 8.35 -1.27
C PHE A 136 -13.79 9.72 -1.48
N ALA A 137 -14.22 10.47 -2.49
CA ALA A 137 -13.73 11.81 -2.76
C ALA A 137 -14.01 12.80 -1.61
N GLU A 138 -15.16 12.66 -0.93
CA GLU A 138 -15.48 13.46 0.25
C GLU A 138 -14.53 13.17 1.42
N PHE A 139 -14.15 11.92 1.66
CA PHE A 139 -13.17 11.62 2.71
C PHE A 139 -11.80 12.24 2.43
N ILE A 140 -11.37 12.27 1.17
CA ILE A 140 -10.06 12.81 0.79
C ILE A 140 -10.04 14.33 0.92
N SER A 141 -11.13 15.01 0.52
CA SER A 141 -11.27 16.48 0.54
C SER A 141 -11.83 17.05 1.85
N GLU A 142 -12.12 16.21 2.85
CA GLU A 142 -12.70 16.65 4.12
C GLU A 142 -11.84 17.69 4.88
N PRO A 143 -10.51 17.56 4.97
CA PRO A 143 -9.67 18.57 5.62
C PRO A 143 -9.72 19.93 4.91
N ASP A 144 -9.85 19.96 3.60
CA ASP A 144 -9.85 21.21 2.80
C ASP A 144 -11.13 22.04 3.02
N LYS A 145 -12.20 21.40 3.51
CA LYS A 145 -13.50 22.03 3.79
C LYS A 145 -13.64 22.54 5.22
N ALA A 146 -12.69 22.24 6.10
CA ALA A 146 -12.75 22.67 7.49
C ALA A 146 -12.30 24.14 7.61
N GLU A 147 -13.05 24.95 8.37
CA GLU A 147 -12.73 26.36 8.60
C GLU A 147 -11.37 26.55 9.30
N LYS A 148 -11.02 25.61 10.18
CA LYS A 148 -9.75 25.60 10.91
C LYS A 148 -9.19 24.18 10.96
N CYS A 149 -7.97 24.03 10.47
CA CYS A 149 -7.18 22.80 10.56
C CYS A 149 -6.00 23.01 11.51
N ALA A 150 -5.69 21.98 12.30
CA ALA A 150 -4.52 21.95 13.16
C ALA A 150 -3.23 21.75 12.35
N HIS A 151 -3.31 20.98 11.25
CA HIS A 151 -2.18 20.69 10.37
C HIS A 151 -2.60 20.80 8.91
N LYS A 152 -1.68 21.22 8.05
CA LYS A 152 -1.86 21.30 6.60
C LYS A 152 -1.08 20.18 5.92
N LEU A 153 -1.76 19.33 5.15
CA LEU A 153 -1.14 18.29 4.35
C LEU A 153 -1.21 18.64 2.86
N GLU A 154 -0.06 18.90 2.26
CA GLU A 154 0.09 19.11 0.82
C GLU A 154 0.61 17.82 0.18
N VAL A 155 0.12 17.53 -1.03
CA VAL A 155 0.65 16.43 -1.84
C VAL A 155 1.17 17.01 -3.14
N ARG A 156 2.45 16.77 -3.43
CA ARG A 156 3.14 17.33 -4.58
C ARG A 156 3.78 16.23 -5.43
N LEU A 157 3.68 16.36 -6.75
CA LEU A 157 4.35 15.48 -7.69
C LEU A 157 5.65 16.13 -8.15
N ILE A 158 6.75 15.41 -8.00
CA ILE A 158 8.10 15.85 -8.31
C ILE A 158 8.70 14.91 -9.34
N ILE A 159 9.42 15.45 -10.32
CA ILE A 159 10.21 14.65 -11.26
C ILE A 159 11.54 14.32 -10.57
N PRO A 160 11.87 13.04 -10.30
CA PRO A 160 13.08 12.65 -9.57
C PRO A 160 14.31 12.75 -10.47
N SER A 161 14.73 13.97 -10.79
CA SER A 161 15.89 14.26 -11.63
C SER A 161 16.76 15.32 -10.97
N LEU A 162 18.07 15.09 -10.92
CA LEU A 162 19.04 16.07 -10.43
C LEU A 162 19.12 17.34 -11.32
N GLN A 163 18.51 17.31 -12.50
CA GLN A 163 18.37 18.47 -13.38
C GLN A 163 17.10 19.29 -13.09
N ASP A 164 16.17 18.73 -12.30
CA ASP A 164 14.92 19.40 -11.92
C ASP A 164 15.13 20.26 -10.67
N GLU A 165 14.78 21.55 -10.77
CA GLU A 165 15.00 22.52 -9.69
C GLU A 165 14.13 22.23 -8.46
N GLU A 166 12.93 21.67 -8.64
CA GLU A 166 12.05 21.37 -7.53
C GLU A 166 12.51 20.13 -6.77
N PHE A 167 12.99 19.13 -7.49
CA PHE A 167 13.65 17.96 -6.91
C PHE A 167 14.89 18.36 -6.11
N ARG A 168 15.80 19.17 -6.67
CA ARG A 168 17.01 19.61 -5.96
C ARG A 168 16.71 20.30 -4.62
N LYS A 169 15.63 21.07 -4.54
CA LYS A 169 15.19 21.74 -3.29
C LYS A 169 14.73 20.75 -2.22
N SER A 170 14.13 19.63 -2.63
CA SER A 170 13.54 18.63 -1.73
C SER A 170 14.39 17.37 -1.55
N GLU A 171 15.45 17.21 -2.34
CA GLU A 171 16.28 16.01 -2.43
C GLU A 171 16.84 15.60 -1.06
N ARG A 172 17.51 16.54 -0.37
CA ARG A 172 18.17 16.27 0.91
C ARG A 172 17.17 15.83 1.98
N GLU A 173 16.03 16.50 2.04
CA GLU A 173 14.97 16.16 3.00
C GLU A 173 14.37 14.79 2.68
N SER A 174 14.08 14.52 1.40
CA SER A 174 13.56 13.24 0.93
C SER A 174 14.52 12.07 1.24
N ALA A 175 15.82 12.24 0.97
CA ALA A 175 16.84 11.24 1.29
C ALA A 175 16.94 10.97 2.80
N GLU A 176 16.79 12.01 3.64
CA GLU A 176 16.78 11.85 5.09
C GLU A 176 15.55 11.07 5.59
N VAL A 177 14.36 11.31 5.01
CA VAL A 177 13.16 10.51 5.31
C VAL A 177 13.38 9.04 4.93
N PHE A 178 14.01 8.77 3.80
CA PHE A 178 14.36 7.40 3.38
C PHE A 178 15.29 6.73 4.40
N LYS A 179 16.36 7.41 4.80
CA LYS A 179 17.31 6.91 5.80
C LYS A 179 16.62 6.55 7.11
N GLN A 180 15.81 7.45 7.65
CA GLN A 180 15.05 7.20 8.88
C GLN A 180 14.04 6.05 8.73
N TYR A 181 13.40 5.93 7.58
CA TYR A 181 12.50 4.83 7.28
C TYR A 181 13.24 3.47 7.29
N ARG A 182 14.36 3.37 6.57
CA ARG A 182 15.17 2.14 6.50
C ARG A 182 15.68 1.72 7.88
N MET A 183 16.28 2.65 8.61
CA MET A 183 16.77 2.38 9.97
C MET A 183 15.62 2.05 10.95
N GLY A 184 14.49 2.75 10.85
CA GLY A 184 13.36 2.58 11.77
C GLY A 184 12.55 1.30 11.53
N ILE A 185 12.26 1.00 10.26
CA ILE A 185 11.34 -0.06 9.82
C ILE A 185 12.09 -1.32 9.36
N HIS A 186 13.18 -1.18 8.61
CA HIS A 186 13.98 -2.30 8.09
C HIS A 186 15.13 -2.70 9.02
N LYS A 187 15.52 -1.83 9.96
CA LYS A 187 16.62 -2.05 10.92
C LYS A 187 18.00 -2.14 10.28
N ASP A 188 18.13 -1.50 9.12
CA ASP A 188 19.39 -1.36 8.40
C ASP A 188 20.37 -0.46 9.15
N GLN A 189 21.65 -0.64 8.85
CA GLN A 189 22.72 0.16 9.40
C GLN A 189 22.83 1.52 8.68
N PRO A 190 23.33 2.57 9.35
CA PRO A 190 23.42 3.91 8.75
C PRO A 190 24.23 3.98 7.44
N HIS A 191 25.24 3.12 7.29
CA HIS A 191 26.09 3.07 6.09
C HIS A 191 25.40 2.39 4.89
N GLU A 192 24.35 1.59 5.13
CA GLU A 192 23.54 0.95 4.07
C GLU A 192 22.47 1.91 3.52
N CYS A 193 22.30 3.06 4.16
CA CYS A 193 21.24 4.03 3.89
C CYS A 193 21.80 5.36 3.38
N ASP A 194 22.93 5.33 2.68
CA ASP A 194 23.54 6.54 2.14
C ASP A 194 22.75 7.13 0.96
N ARG A 195 23.09 8.37 0.62
CA ARG A 195 22.43 9.12 -0.45
C ARG A 195 22.61 8.45 -1.81
N ASP A 196 23.77 7.86 -2.08
CA ASP A 196 24.07 7.26 -3.38
C ASP A 196 23.26 5.98 -3.61
N HIS A 197 23.07 5.19 -2.57
CA HIS A 197 22.16 4.06 -2.57
C HIS A 197 20.72 4.51 -2.83
N TRP A 198 20.25 5.55 -2.14
CA TRP A 198 18.92 6.12 -2.37
C TRP A 198 18.74 6.62 -3.80
N LEU A 199 19.71 7.35 -4.35
CA LEU A 199 19.69 7.82 -5.73
C LEU A 199 19.55 6.64 -6.70
N LYS A 200 20.42 5.64 -6.58
CA LYS A 200 20.41 4.46 -7.47
C LYS A 200 19.11 3.67 -7.39
N LEU A 201 18.53 3.57 -6.19
CA LEU A 201 17.36 2.74 -5.94
C LEU A 201 16.05 3.43 -6.35
N LEU A 202 15.91 4.73 -6.05
CA LEU A 202 14.62 5.41 -6.08
C LEU A 202 14.57 6.65 -6.98
N VAL A 203 15.70 7.11 -7.51
CA VAL A 203 15.77 8.34 -8.34
C VAL A 203 16.17 7.98 -9.77
N HIS A 204 17.23 7.20 -9.95
CA HIS A 204 17.64 6.72 -11.26
C HIS A 204 16.63 5.71 -11.80
N SER A 205 15.81 6.16 -12.75
CA SER A 205 14.83 5.32 -13.43
C SER A 205 15.26 5.00 -14.87
N PRO A 206 15.06 3.75 -15.34
CA PRO A 206 15.22 3.42 -16.75
C PRO A 206 14.05 3.93 -17.61
N LEU A 207 12.94 4.36 -16.99
CA LEU A 207 11.78 4.87 -17.73
C LEU A 207 12.09 6.27 -18.29
N LYS A 208 11.85 6.42 -19.59
CA LYS A 208 11.95 7.71 -20.26
C LYS A 208 10.70 8.54 -19.99
N THR A 209 10.89 9.81 -19.66
CA THR A 209 9.78 10.75 -19.55
C THR A 209 9.24 11.07 -20.93
N VAL A 210 7.95 10.81 -21.16
CA VAL A 210 7.29 11.01 -22.46
C VAL A 210 5.93 11.64 -22.25
N THR A 211 5.63 12.71 -23.00
CA THR A 211 4.28 13.28 -23.08
C THR A 211 3.61 12.80 -24.38
N LYS A 212 2.30 12.53 -24.29
CA LYS A 212 1.49 12.11 -25.45
C LYS A 212 0.13 12.82 -25.37
N ASN A 213 -0.41 13.20 -26.52
CA ASN A 213 -1.78 13.70 -26.61
C ASN A 213 -2.77 12.67 -26.04
N GLY A 214 -3.69 13.14 -25.19
CA GLY A 214 -4.65 12.28 -24.48
C GLY A 214 -4.05 11.50 -23.29
N GLY A 215 -2.77 11.70 -22.96
CA GLY A 215 -2.13 11.15 -21.77
C GLY A 215 -2.28 12.04 -20.53
N PRO A 216 -1.80 11.57 -19.35
CA PRO A 216 -1.77 12.38 -18.14
C PRO A 216 -1.01 13.70 -18.33
N PRO A 217 -1.42 14.81 -17.70
CA PRO A 217 -0.79 16.13 -17.89
C PRO A 217 0.70 16.19 -17.56
N MET A 218 1.15 15.36 -16.61
CA MET A 218 2.55 15.22 -16.21
C MET A 218 3.37 14.31 -17.14
N GLY A 219 2.73 13.69 -18.14
CA GLY A 219 3.34 12.67 -18.97
C GLY A 219 3.51 11.32 -18.25
N TYR A 220 4.21 10.42 -18.94
CA TYR A 220 4.62 9.10 -18.47
C TYR A 220 6.04 9.14 -17.95
N GLY A 221 6.39 8.25 -17.02
CA GLY A 221 7.71 8.16 -16.40
C GLY A 221 7.62 7.98 -14.89
N SER A 222 8.79 7.99 -14.24
CA SER A 222 8.87 7.89 -12.77
C SER A 222 8.68 9.26 -12.14
N LEU A 223 7.90 9.31 -11.06
CA LEU A 223 7.59 10.50 -10.28
C LEU A 223 7.69 10.20 -8.78
N HIS A 224 8.02 11.21 -7.99
CA HIS A 224 7.90 11.17 -6.54
C HIS A 224 6.66 11.94 -6.11
N GLN A 225 5.78 11.30 -5.35
CA GLN A 225 4.65 11.93 -4.70
C GLN A 225 5.03 12.26 -3.25
N HIS A 226 5.37 13.52 -3.00
CA HIS A 226 5.73 14.03 -1.69
C HIS A 226 4.48 14.35 -0.87
N TYR A 227 4.43 13.82 0.35
CA TYR A 227 3.43 14.13 1.35
C TYR A 227 4.04 15.08 2.37
N ILE A 228 3.65 16.34 2.31
CA ILE A 228 4.26 17.46 3.04
C ILE A 228 3.27 17.90 4.14
N LEU A 229 3.62 17.67 5.39
CA LEU A 229 2.84 18.09 6.55
C LEU A 229 3.49 19.31 7.20
N ASP A 230 2.77 20.42 7.28
CA ASP A 230 3.24 21.69 7.87
C ASP A 230 4.60 22.14 7.33
N GLY A 231 4.80 21.98 6.01
CA GLY A 231 6.03 22.35 5.31
C GLY A 231 7.16 21.31 5.38
N ARG A 232 6.95 20.16 6.03
CA ARG A 232 7.95 19.07 6.13
C ARG A 232 7.51 17.82 5.39
N ILE A 233 8.40 17.19 4.63
CA ILE A 233 8.15 15.89 3.98
C ILE A 233 8.04 14.81 5.06
N ILE A 234 6.89 14.15 5.13
CA ILE A 234 6.64 13.04 6.07
C ILE A 234 6.58 11.68 5.37
N ALA A 235 6.32 11.65 4.07
CA ALA A 235 6.31 10.44 3.26
C ALA A 235 6.56 10.76 1.78
N VAL A 236 7.09 9.78 1.05
CA VAL A 236 7.29 9.85 -0.39
C VAL A 236 6.88 8.54 -1.03
N GLY A 237 5.90 8.61 -1.93
CA GLY A 237 5.57 7.52 -2.84
C GLY A 237 6.40 7.62 -4.11
N VAL A 238 7.14 6.57 -4.45
CA VAL A 238 7.87 6.45 -5.72
C VAL A 238 6.94 5.72 -6.69
N LEU A 239 6.53 6.43 -7.73
CA LEU A 239 5.46 6.04 -8.63
C LEU A 239 5.97 5.97 -10.07
N ASP A 240 5.50 4.99 -10.84
CA ASP A 240 5.63 5.04 -12.30
C ASP A 240 4.27 5.30 -12.93
N ILE A 241 4.19 6.34 -13.76
CA ILE A 241 3.03 6.65 -14.58
C ILE A 241 3.21 5.98 -15.93
N LEU A 242 2.37 4.97 -16.19
CA LEU A 242 2.39 4.13 -17.39
C LEU A 242 1.13 4.37 -18.23
N PRO A 243 1.07 3.94 -19.50
CA PRO A 243 -0.05 4.23 -20.40
C PRO A 243 -1.45 3.99 -19.84
N GLN A 244 -1.64 2.92 -19.07
CA GLN A 244 -2.95 2.54 -18.53
C GLN A 244 -3.00 2.51 -16.99
N SER A 245 -1.88 2.78 -16.33
CA SER A 245 -1.74 2.46 -14.91
C SER A 245 -0.75 3.32 -14.15
N LEU A 246 -1.00 3.44 -12.85
CA LEU A 246 -0.03 3.91 -11.88
C LEU A 246 0.59 2.71 -11.15
N SER A 247 1.91 2.61 -11.13
CA SER A 247 2.66 1.60 -10.38
C SER A 247 3.22 2.21 -9.10
N ALA A 248 2.88 1.63 -7.94
CA ALA A 248 3.48 1.98 -6.66
C ALA A 248 4.78 1.18 -6.48
N VAL A 249 5.92 1.78 -6.83
CA VAL A 249 7.24 1.13 -6.83
C VAL A 249 7.76 1.00 -5.40
N TYR A 250 7.73 2.10 -4.65
CA TYR A 250 8.26 2.14 -3.30
C TYR A 250 7.56 3.21 -2.46
N LEU A 251 7.56 3.03 -1.15
CA LEU A 251 7.06 4.02 -0.20
C LEU A 251 8.00 4.06 1.00
N TYR A 252 8.45 5.26 1.34
CA TYR A 252 9.16 5.52 2.59
C TYR A 252 8.53 6.70 3.31
N TYR A 253 8.59 6.68 4.64
CA TYR A 253 7.96 7.68 5.48
C TYR A 253 8.62 7.77 6.85
N LEU A 254 8.48 8.93 7.51
CA LEU A 254 9.00 9.14 8.85
C LEU A 254 8.29 8.22 9.86
N PRO A 255 9.01 7.33 10.57
CA PRO A 255 8.39 6.32 11.45
C PRO A 255 7.48 6.89 12.54
N GLU A 256 7.71 8.12 12.97
CA GLU A 256 6.88 8.84 13.95
C GLU A 256 5.42 9.02 13.49
N TYR A 257 5.15 9.04 12.18
CA TYR A 257 3.79 9.12 11.63
C TYR A 257 3.14 7.76 11.39
N ARG A 258 3.76 6.65 11.83
CA ARG A 258 3.19 5.29 11.70
C ARG A 258 1.79 5.19 12.27
N PHE A 259 1.45 5.98 13.29
CA PHE A 259 0.11 5.98 13.87
C PHE A 259 -0.97 6.28 12.82
N LEU A 260 -0.68 7.11 11.81
CA LEU A 260 -1.61 7.47 10.72
C LEU A 260 -1.84 6.36 9.69
N SER A 261 -1.14 5.21 9.81
CA SER A 261 -1.19 4.14 8.81
C SER A 261 -0.82 4.64 7.41
N ILE A 262 0.28 5.40 7.32
CA ILE A 262 0.74 6.10 6.12
C ILE A 262 0.65 5.23 4.87
N GLY A 263 1.14 3.99 4.88
CA GLY A 263 1.09 3.14 3.68
C GLY A 263 -0.31 2.78 3.18
N THR A 264 -1.32 2.75 4.03
CA THR A 264 -2.72 2.65 3.56
C THR A 264 -3.24 3.99 3.07
N TYR A 265 -2.87 5.08 3.75
CA TYR A 265 -3.32 6.41 3.36
C TYR A 265 -2.76 6.84 1.99
N THR A 266 -1.47 6.62 1.73
CA THR A 266 -0.85 6.97 0.44
C THR A 266 -1.45 6.15 -0.69
N ALA A 267 -1.64 4.84 -0.50
CA ALA A 267 -2.33 4.00 -1.48
C ALA A 267 -3.75 4.50 -1.80
N LEU A 268 -4.50 5.00 -0.80
CA LEU A 268 -5.79 5.63 -1.04
C LEU A 268 -5.65 6.95 -1.82
N ARG A 269 -4.65 7.78 -1.51
CA ARG A 269 -4.40 9.01 -2.26
C ARG A 269 -3.99 8.74 -3.71
N GLU A 270 -3.20 7.70 -3.95
CA GLU A 270 -2.82 7.22 -5.29
C GLU A 270 -4.05 6.71 -6.07
N ILE A 271 -4.96 5.96 -5.44
CA ILE A 271 -6.23 5.55 -6.09
C ILE A 271 -7.08 6.77 -6.45
N ALA A 272 -7.21 7.74 -5.55
CA ALA A 272 -7.94 8.98 -5.84
C ALA A 272 -7.29 9.77 -6.98
N PHE A 273 -5.95 9.80 -7.02
CA PHE A 273 -5.19 10.43 -8.09
C PHE A 273 -5.41 9.75 -9.44
N ILE A 274 -5.47 8.42 -9.51
CA ILE A 274 -5.83 7.69 -10.74
C ILE A 274 -7.24 8.07 -11.20
N GLN A 275 -8.22 8.12 -10.29
CA GLN A 275 -9.59 8.53 -10.62
C GLN A 275 -9.67 9.98 -11.15
N GLU A 276 -8.79 10.87 -10.68
CA GLU A 276 -8.69 12.23 -11.19
C GLU A 276 -8.05 12.27 -12.58
N LEU A 277 -6.94 11.56 -12.76
CA LEU A 277 -6.24 11.47 -14.04
C LEU A 277 -7.10 10.83 -15.13
N ASN A 278 -7.91 9.85 -14.78
CA ASN A 278 -8.79 9.16 -15.71
C ASN A 278 -9.75 10.12 -16.45
N LYS A 279 -10.16 11.23 -15.80
CA LYS A 279 -11.00 12.26 -16.42
C LYS A 279 -10.34 12.94 -17.62
N LYS A 280 -9.00 12.91 -17.70
CA LYS A 280 -8.18 13.50 -18.78
C LYS A 280 -7.57 12.42 -19.68
N ALA A 281 -7.32 11.23 -19.12
CA ALA A 281 -6.74 10.08 -19.81
C ALA A 281 -7.61 8.83 -19.53
N PRO A 282 -8.66 8.57 -20.34
CA PRO A 282 -9.65 7.52 -20.07
C PRO A 282 -9.08 6.10 -19.92
N ASP A 283 -7.94 5.82 -20.54
CA ASP A 283 -7.27 4.52 -20.45
C ASP A 283 -6.52 4.33 -19.11
N PHE A 284 -6.30 5.40 -18.34
CA PHE A 284 -5.58 5.38 -17.08
C PHE A 284 -6.49 4.93 -15.94
N MET A 285 -6.64 3.63 -15.75
CA MET A 285 -7.65 3.04 -14.85
C MET A 285 -7.10 2.03 -13.85
N TYR A 286 -5.85 1.58 -14.03
CA TYR A 286 -5.28 0.53 -13.18
C TYR A 286 -4.31 1.05 -12.13
N TYR A 287 -4.39 0.46 -10.94
CA TYR A 287 -3.41 0.62 -9.88
C TYR A 287 -2.62 -0.67 -9.71
N TYR A 288 -1.30 -0.59 -9.92
CA TYR A 288 -0.38 -1.69 -9.74
C TYR A 288 0.32 -1.56 -8.38
N LEU A 289 -0.16 -2.34 -7.42
CA LEU A 289 0.37 -2.40 -6.05
C LEU A 289 1.68 -3.19 -5.94
N GLY A 290 2.23 -3.71 -7.05
CA GLY A 290 3.39 -4.59 -7.08
C GLY A 290 3.07 -6.04 -6.70
N TYR A 291 4.11 -6.85 -6.55
CA TYR A 291 4.00 -8.29 -6.29
C TYR A 291 3.18 -8.66 -5.05
N TYR A 292 2.43 -9.75 -5.16
CA TYR A 292 1.68 -10.35 -4.07
C TYR A 292 2.25 -11.74 -3.78
N VAL A 293 2.69 -11.95 -2.55
CA VAL A 293 3.15 -13.26 -2.06
C VAL A 293 2.22 -13.66 -0.93
N HIS A 294 1.41 -14.70 -1.13
CA HIS A 294 0.35 -15.09 -0.21
C HIS A 294 0.90 -15.46 1.18
N SER A 295 2.01 -16.19 1.21
CA SER A 295 2.73 -16.61 2.42
C SER A 295 3.39 -15.47 3.19
N CYS A 296 3.51 -14.27 2.61
CA CYS A 296 4.18 -13.12 3.23
C CYS A 296 3.18 -12.18 3.92
N PRO A 297 3.12 -12.12 5.28
CA PRO A 297 2.17 -11.29 6.00
C PRO A 297 2.26 -9.80 5.65
N LYS A 298 3.47 -9.30 5.32
CA LYS A 298 3.71 -7.91 4.93
C LYS A 298 3.05 -7.54 3.60
N LEU A 299 2.71 -8.50 2.75
CA LEU A 299 2.11 -8.28 1.43
C LEU A 299 0.62 -8.65 1.37
N THR A 300 0.12 -9.40 2.36
CA THR A 300 -1.31 -9.78 2.44
C THR A 300 -2.27 -8.60 2.33
N TYR A 301 -1.86 -7.40 2.77
CA TYR A 301 -2.70 -6.21 2.73
C TYR A 301 -3.17 -5.84 1.33
N LYS A 302 -2.39 -6.16 0.28
CA LYS A 302 -2.72 -5.81 -1.12
C LYS A 302 -4.02 -6.47 -1.58
N SER A 303 -4.35 -7.63 -1.02
CA SER A 303 -5.62 -8.34 -1.30
C SER A 303 -6.87 -7.60 -0.81
N ARG A 304 -6.71 -6.59 0.07
CA ARG A 304 -7.83 -5.83 0.64
C ARG A 304 -8.29 -4.67 -0.25
N TYR A 305 -7.58 -4.40 -1.34
CA TYR A 305 -8.03 -3.46 -2.36
C TYR A 305 -8.85 -4.23 -3.39
N SER A 306 -10.09 -3.79 -3.63
CA SER A 306 -11.05 -4.49 -4.48
C SER A 306 -11.71 -3.51 -5.45
N PRO A 307 -11.97 -3.94 -6.71
CA PRO A 307 -11.60 -5.24 -7.28
C PRO A 307 -10.10 -5.35 -7.62
N SER A 308 -9.48 -6.49 -7.30
CA SER A 308 -8.08 -6.77 -7.61
C SER A 308 -7.90 -8.14 -8.26
N PHE A 309 -6.80 -8.25 -9.00
CA PHE A 309 -6.50 -9.37 -9.88
C PHE A 309 -5.04 -9.76 -9.69
N LEU A 310 -4.75 -11.04 -9.88
CA LEU A 310 -3.40 -11.59 -9.94
C LEU A 310 -3.13 -12.10 -11.35
N LEU A 311 -1.90 -11.93 -11.82
CA LEU A 311 -1.46 -12.47 -13.10
C LEU A 311 -1.18 -13.96 -12.92
N CYS A 312 -1.80 -14.82 -13.70
CA CYS A 312 -1.52 -16.25 -13.72
C CYS A 312 -0.06 -16.47 -14.20
N PRO A 313 0.75 -17.26 -13.46
CA PRO A 313 2.17 -17.45 -13.80
C PRO A 313 2.40 -18.31 -15.04
N GLU A 314 1.38 -19.02 -15.53
CA GLU A 314 1.48 -19.93 -16.68
C GLU A 314 0.81 -19.38 -17.93
N THR A 315 -0.28 -18.64 -17.79
CA THR A 315 -1.11 -18.17 -18.92
C THR A 315 -1.02 -16.68 -19.15
N TYR A 316 -0.41 -15.93 -18.21
CA TYR A 316 -0.34 -14.47 -18.21
C TYR A 316 -1.70 -13.77 -18.35
N THR A 317 -2.78 -14.42 -17.92
CA THR A 317 -4.11 -13.84 -17.80
C THR A 317 -4.36 -13.29 -16.40
N TRP A 318 -5.11 -12.19 -16.31
CA TRP A 318 -5.48 -11.58 -15.03
C TRP A 318 -6.71 -12.26 -14.45
N ILE A 319 -6.57 -12.86 -13.27
CA ILE A 319 -7.62 -13.60 -12.58
C ILE A 319 -8.05 -12.84 -11.31
N PRO A 320 -9.36 -12.71 -11.02
CA PRO A 320 -9.82 -12.06 -9.79
C PRO A 320 -9.19 -12.71 -8.56
N ILE A 321 -8.70 -11.88 -7.63
CA ILE A 321 -7.95 -12.40 -6.48
C ILE A 321 -8.79 -13.36 -5.62
N ALA A 322 -10.12 -13.18 -5.59
CA ALA A 322 -11.03 -14.04 -4.84
C ALA A 322 -10.94 -15.51 -5.28
N ASP A 323 -10.73 -15.75 -6.58
CA ASP A 323 -10.63 -17.09 -7.17
C ASP A 323 -9.22 -17.67 -7.02
N CYS A 324 -8.22 -16.80 -6.91
CA CYS A 324 -6.82 -17.19 -6.67
C CYS A 324 -6.56 -17.64 -5.22
N LEU A 325 -7.19 -16.98 -4.23
CA LEU A 325 -6.88 -17.20 -2.82
C LEU A 325 -7.06 -18.66 -2.36
N PRO A 326 -8.16 -19.37 -2.69
CA PRO A 326 -8.31 -20.78 -2.33
C PRO A 326 -7.16 -21.65 -2.86
N LYS A 327 -6.71 -21.43 -4.10
CA LYS A 327 -5.60 -22.17 -4.71
C LYS A 327 -4.28 -21.91 -3.95
N LEU A 328 -4.01 -20.64 -3.65
CA LEU A 328 -2.80 -20.21 -2.94
C LEU A 328 -2.72 -20.62 -1.46
N ILE A 329 -3.84 -20.99 -0.84
CA ILE A 329 -3.87 -21.58 0.51
C ILE A 329 -3.40 -23.03 0.46
N VAL A 330 -3.74 -23.76 -0.61
CA VAL A 330 -3.39 -25.19 -0.77
C VAL A 330 -1.92 -25.35 -1.16
N SER A 331 -1.43 -24.53 -2.08
CA SER A 331 -0.06 -24.61 -2.57
C SER A 331 0.55 -23.23 -2.81
N GLU A 332 1.83 -23.09 -2.46
CA GLU A 332 2.60 -21.86 -2.70
C GLU A 332 2.70 -21.50 -4.18
N TYR A 333 2.84 -22.53 -5.04
CA TYR A 333 2.72 -22.39 -6.48
C TYR A 333 1.39 -22.99 -6.95
N SER A 334 0.60 -22.19 -7.66
CA SER A 334 -0.68 -22.63 -8.23
C SER A 334 -0.90 -21.96 -9.58
N ARG A 335 -1.31 -22.76 -10.57
CA ARG A 335 -1.95 -22.25 -11.78
C ARG A 335 -3.24 -21.52 -11.39
N LEU A 336 -3.36 -20.25 -11.77
CA LEU A 336 -4.49 -19.40 -11.34
C LEU A 336 -5.67 -19.44 -12.31
N ALA A 337 -5.39 -19.53 -13.61
CA ALA A 337 -6.41 -19.66 -14.65
C ALA A 337 -7.05 -21.05 -14.65
N ASP A 338 -8.13 -21.20 -15.42
CA ASP A 338 -8.77 -22.49 -15.68
C ASP A 338 -7.88 -23.37 -16.58
N GLU A 339 -8.18 -24.67 -16.64
CA GLU A 339 -7.33 -25.65 -17.33
C GLU A 339 -7.31 -25.41 -18.86
N GLU A 340 -8.42 -24.94 -19.42
CA GLU A 340 -8.61 -24.72 -20.85
C GLU A 340 -7.94 -23.43 -21.37
N VAL A 341 -7.52 -22.53 -20.47
CA VAL A 341 -6.95 -21.24 -20.85
C VAL A 341 -5.47 -21.40 -21.19
N GLU A 342 -5.07 -21.27 -22.44
CA GLU A 342 -3.66 -21.30 -22.82
C GLU A 342 -3.02 -19.90 -22.85
N ASP A 343 -1.69 -19.85 -22.81
CA ASP A 343 -0.95 -18.61 -23.05
C ASP A 343 -1.07 -18.21 -24.53
N SER A 344 -1.78 -17.11 -24.79
CA SER A 344 -1.96 -16.55 -26.13
C SER A 344 -0.67 -16.05 -26.80
N ASP A 345 0.36 -15.76 -26.01
CA ASP A 345 1.66 -15.24 -26.47
C ASP A 345 2.71 -16.36 -26.64
N VAL A 346 2.31 -17.64 -26.70
CA VAL A 346 3.22 -18.75 -27.02
C VAL A 346 3.74 -18.61 -28.45
N LEU A 347 5.07 -18.72 -28.61
CA LEU A 347 5.71 -18.70 -29.91
C LEU A 347 5.50 -20.05 -30.62
N GLN A 348 4.77 -20.02 -31.74
CA GLN A 348 4.50 -21.22 -32.55
C GLN A 348 5.71 -21.63 -33.41
N GLU A 349 6.47 -20.66 -33.93
CA GLU A 349 7.57 -20.90 -34.86
C GLU A 349 8.89 -20.25 -34.40
N ILE A 350 9.85 -21.07 -33.97
CA ILE A 350 11.19 -20.60 -33.56
C ILE A 350 12.05 -20.13 -34.74
N GLY A 351 11.74 -20.59 -35.96
CA GLY A 351 12.50 -20.24 -37.16
C GLY A 351 12.49 -18.75 -37.47
N SER A 352 11.43 -18.05 -37.07
CA SER A 352 11.23 -16.62 -37.31
C SER A 352 11.98 -15.71 -36.33
N ILE A 353 12.61 -16.27 -35.30
CA ILE A 353 13.34 -15.49 -34.29
C ILE A 353 14.53 -14.77 -34.95
N PRO A 354 14.67 -13.45 -34.76
CA PRO A 354 15.82 -12.70 -35.22
C PRO A 354 17.12 -13.10 -34.50
N VAL A 355 18.17 -13.35 -35.29
CA VAL A 355 19.50 -13.76 -34.84
C VAL A 355 20.52 -12.78 -35.40
N LEU A 356 21.50 -12.41 -34.57
CA LEU A 356 22.68 -11.67 -35.02
C LEU A 356 23.86 -12.64 -35.16
N PHE A 357 24.36 -12.81 -36.38
CA PHE A 357 25.50 -13.65 -36.70
C PHE A 357 26.45 -12.91 -37.63
N CYS A 358 27.74 -12.85 -37.26
CA CYS A 358 28.80 -12.15 -38.01
C CYS A 358 28.43 -10.70 -38.40
N GLY A 359 27.75 -9.97 -37.51
CA GLY A 359 27.34 -8.58 -37.76
C GLY A 359 26.13 -8.42 -38.68
N GLN A 360 25.53 -9.51 -39.15
CA GLN A 360 24.33 -9.50 -39.98
C GLN A 360 23.12 -10.06 -39.22
N THR A 361 21.96 -9.45 -39.46
CA THR A 361 20.69 -9.91 -38.91
C THR A 361 20.03 -10.91 -39.87
N MET A 362 19.55 -12.02 -39.33
CA MET A 362 18.88 -13.07 -40.10
C MET A 362 17.87 -13.81 -39.21
N THR A 363 17.02 -14.65 -39.78
CA THR A 363 16.11 -15.50 -39.00
C THR A 363 16.84 -16.74 -38.48
N TYR A 364 16.39 -17.31 -37.38
CA TYR A 364 16.96 -18.54 -36.83
C TYR A 364 16.87 -19.71 -37.81
N GLY A 365 15.78 -19.81 -38.58
CA GLY A 365 15.61 -20.81 -39.62
C GLY A 365 16.72 -20.72 -40.67
N PHE A 366 17.03 -19.50 -41.15
CA PHE A 366 18.14 -19.28 -42.08
C PHE A 366 19.49 -19.54 -41.43
N TYR A 367 19.72 -19.03 -40.22
CA TYR A 367 20.94 -19.28 -39.44
C TYR A 367 21.23 -20.78 -39.28
N LYS A 368 20.22 -21.59 -39.00
CA LYS A 368 20.34 -23.04 -38.83
C LYS A 368 20.82 -23.73 -40.11
N THR A 369 20.42 -23.23 -41.28
CA THR A 369 20.94 -23.74 -42.58
C THR A 369 22.40 -23.39 -42.80
N LEU A 370 22.86 -22.22 -42.31
CA LEU A 370 24.26 -21.78 -42.43
C LEU A 370 25.19 -22.43 -41.38
N ASN A 371 24.67 -22.77 -40.20
CA ASN A 371 25.47 -23.25 -39.08
C ASN A 371 24.71 -24.29 -38.25
N ALA A 372 24.52 -25.48 -38.82
CA ALA A 372 23.74 -26.57 -38.25
C ALA A 372 24.21 -27.07 -36.86
N LYS A 373 25.41 -26.70 -36.40
CA LYS A 373 26.01 -27.16 -35.13
C LYS A 373 26.00 -26.14 -33.99
N ALA A 374 25.61 -24.88 -34.21
CA ALA A 374 25.94 -23.81 -33.27
C ALA A 374 24.86 -23.43 -32.25
N LEU A 375 23.58 -23.68 -32.51
CA LEU A 375 22.49 -23.46 -31.56
C LEU A 375 21.48 -24.60 -31.64
N SER A 376 21.19 -25.22 -30.49
CA SER A 376 20.15 -26.23 -30.43
C SER A 376 18.76 -25.59 -30.50
N ASP A 377 17.82 -26.23 -31.19
CA ASP A 377 16.41 -25.82 -31.17
C ASP A 377 15.88 -25.72 -29.72
N ILE A 378 16.43 -26.53 -28.82
CA ILE A 378 16.08 -26.55 -27.39
C ILE A 378 16.44 -25.21 -26.73
N ASP A 379 17.63 -24.68 -26.97
CA ASP A 379 18.06 -23.42 -26.37
C ASP A 379 17.26 -22.24 -26.91
N VAL A 380 16.95 -22.26 -28.21
CA VAL A 380 16.13 -21.23 -28.85
C VAL A 380 14.68 -21.28 -28.36
N LYS A 381 14.11 -22.48 -28.19
CA LYS A 381 12.79 -22.67 -27.55
C LYS A 381 12.79 -22.17 -26.11
N ARG A 382 13.81 -22.51 -25.31
CA ARG A 382 13.95 -22.02 -23.93
C ARG A 382 14.05 -20.50 -23.86
N TYR A 383 14.84 -19.90 -24.74
CA TYR A 383 14.91 -18.45 -24.88
C TYR A 383 13.55 -17.85 -25.18
N ALA A 384 12.85 -18.36 -26.20
CA ALA A 384 11.54 -17.86 -26.61
C ALA A 384 10.50 -17.99 -25.48
N LEU A 385 10.53 -19.10 -24.74
CA LEU A 385 9.67 -19.32 -23.57
C LEU A 385 9.98 -18.31 -22.46
N LEU A 386 11.25 -18.00 -22.21
CA LEU A 386 11.67 -17.10 -21.15
C LEU A 386 11.29 -15.64 -21.42
N VAL A 387 11.45 -15.17 -22.66
CA VAL A 387 11.21 -13.76 -23.01
C VAL A 387 9.79 -13.50 -23.53
N GLY A 388 9.08 -14.54 -23.96
CA GLY A 388 7.78 -14.47 -24.62
C GLY A 388 7.86 -14.05 -26.09
N ARG A 389 6.86 -14.42 -26.89
CA ARG A 389 6.83 -14.20 -28.36
C ARG A 389 7.12 -12.75 -28.76
N LYS A 390 6.46 -11.77 -28.13
CA LYS A 390 6.60 -10.34 -28.48
C LYS A 390 8.04 -9.84 -28.33
N CYS A 391 8.72 -10.25 -27.27
CA CYS A 391 10.12 -9.89 -27.05
C CYS A 391 11.05 -10.70 -27.96
N ALA A 392 10.80 -12.00 -28.11
CA ALA A 392 11.58 -12.88 -28.97
C ALA A 392 11.63 -12.39 -30.43
N MET A 393 10.56 -11.75 -30.91
CA MET A 393 10.49 -11.18 -32.26
C MET A 393 11.14 -9.80 -32.41
N ARG A 394 11.49 -9.12 -31.30
CA ARG A 394 12.06 -7.76 -31.30
C ARG A 394 13.51 -7.71 -30.86
N LEU A 395 13.95 -8.71 -30.10
CA LEU A 395 15.32 -8.86 -29.64
C LEU A 395 16.12 -9.68 -30.64
N LEU A 396 17.41 -9.38 -30.74
CA LEU A 396 18.35 -10.17 -31.54
C LEU A 396 19.01 -11.20 -30.63
N LEU A 397 18.85 -12.48 -30.96
CA LEU A 397 19.60 -13.55 -30.30
C LEU A 397 21.05 -13.48 -30.75
N LEU A 398 21.96 -13.12 -29.83
CA LEU A 398 23.38 -13.04 -30.11
C LEU A 398 24.00 -14.44 -30.09
N THR A 399 24.54 -14.85 -31.23
CA THR A 399 25.28 -16.12 -31.32
C THR A 399 26.75 -15.89 -31.00
N LYS A 400 27.38 -16.81 -30.27
CA LYS A 400 28.81 -16.68 -29.94
C LYS A 400 29.63 -16.68 -31.22
N ILE A 401 30.31 -15.57 -31.49
CA ILE A 401 31.42 -15.52 -32.44
C ILE A 401 32.53 -16.35 -31.80
N HIS A 402 32.83 -17.55 -32.32
CA HIS A 402 34.13 -18.14 -32.05
C HIS A 402 35.15 -17.16 -32.64
N ARG A 403 35.81 -16.38 -31.77
CA ARG A 403 37.01 -15.65 -32.16
C ARG A 403 37.99 -16.70 -32.63
N TYR A 404 38.11 -16.90 -33.95
CA TYR A 404 39.31 -17.47 -34.50
C TYR A 404 40.46 -16.59 -34.00
N ARG A 405 41.29 -17.15 -33.12
CA ARG A 405 42.61 -16.58 -32.84
C ARG A 405 43.25 -16.40 -34.21
N ARG A 406 43.49 -15.15 -34.61
CA ARG A 406 44.44 -14.85 -35.69
C ARG A 406 45.74 -15.51 -35.26
N ILE A 407 46.17 -16.52 -36.02
CA ILE A 407 47.51 -17.10 -35.96
C ILE A 407 48.49 -16.05 -36.47
#